data_AF-A0A7V4NA08-F1
#
_entry.id   AF-A0A7V4NA08-F1
#
_cell.length_a   1.000
_cell.length_b   1.000
_cell.length_c   1.000
_cell.angle_alpha   90.00
_cell.angle_beta   90.00
_cell.angle_gamma   90.00
#
_symmetry.space_group_name_H-M   'P 1'
#
loop_
_entity.id
_entity.type
_entity.pdbx_description
1 polymer ?
#
loop_
_entity_poly.entity_id
_entity_poly.type
_entity_poly.pdbx_seq_one_letter_code
_entity_poly.pdbx_strand_id
1 'polypeptide(L)'
;MKFLVRIVWGWAIGLWIYSLFAPKGLPHLLKSKITEKAIRAEIAALQAEIKELEAEILRIRTDPLYLEYLARSQLGMIRQGEILFIFGKEARTEEHLP
;
A
#
# COMPACT_ATOMS: atom_id res chain seq x y z
N MET A 1 55.41 -20.85 -30.88
CA MET A 1 54.68 -21.40 -29.70
C MET A 1 54.07 -20.34 -28.77
N LYS A 2 54.79 -19.27 -28.37
CA LYS A 2 54.31 -18.29 -27.39
C LYS A 2 53.08 -17.47 -27.82
N PHE A 3 52.87 -17.26 -29.13
CA PHE A 3 51.69 -16.56 -29.67
C PHE A 3 50.39 -17.36 -29.54
N LEU A 4 50.45 -18.69 -29.76
CA LEU A 4 49.29 -19.57 -29.65
C LEU A 4 48.75 -19.59 -28.20
N VAL A 5 49.67 -19.64 -27.23
CA VAL A 5 49.34 -19.64 -25.79
C VAL A 5 48.64 -18.34 -25.37
N ARG A 6 49.03 -17.19 -25.94
CA ARG A 6 48.39 -15.89 -25.65
C ARG A 6 46.96 -15.81 -26.18
N ILE A 7 46.70 -16.40 -27.35
CA ILE A 7 45.36 -16.45 -27.96
C ILE A 7 44.45 -17.36 -27.12
N VAL A 8 44.97 -18.52 -26.67
CA VAL A 8 44.22 -19.45 -25.81
C VAL A 8 43.90 -18.81 -24.45
N TRP A 9 44.86 -18.08 -23.85
CA TRP A 9 44.62 -17.34 -22.60
C TRP A 9 43.59 -16.21 -22.77
N GLY A 10 43.63 -15.49 -23.89
CA GLY A 10 42.64 -14.46 -24.21
C GLY A 10 41.22 -15.04 -24.37
N TRP A 11 41.11 -16.18 -25.06
CA TRP A 11 39.84 -16.91 -25.18
C TRP A 11 39.34 -17.45 -23.84
N ALA A 12 40.24 -17.98 -23.00
CA ALA A 12 39.89 -18.46 -21.66
C ALA A 12 39.37 -17.32 -20.77
N ILE A 13 40.03 -16.16 -20.76
CA ILE A 13 39.60 -14.97 -20.02
C ILE A 13 38.27 -14.44 -20.56
N GLY A 14 38.08 -14.41 -21.88
CA GLY A 14 36.83 -14.00 -22.52
C GLY A 14 35.65 -14.90 -22.14
N LEU A 15 35.85 -16.22 -22.15
CA LEU A 15 34.86 -17.20 -21.67
C LEU A 15 34.56 -17.05 -20.18
N TRP A 16 35.58 -16.74 -19.37
CA TRP A 16 35.43 -16.53 -17.93
C TRP A 16 34.60 -15.29 -17.63
N ILE A 17 34.88 -14.17 -18.30
CA ILE A 17 34.11 -12.92 -18.21
C ILE A 17 32.69 -13.11 -18.75
N TYR A 18 32.52 -13.81 -19.87
CA TYR A 18 31.21 -14.11 -20.45
C TYR A 18 30.37 -15.01 -19.53
N SER A 19 31.00 -15.98 -18.86
CA SER A 19 30.33 -16.82 -17.86
C SER A 19 29.93 -16.03 -16.61
N LEU A 20 30.69 -14.99 -16.25
CA LEU A 20 30.35 -14.09 -15.14
C LEU A 20 29.24 -13.10 -15.52
N PHE A 21 29.17 -12.70 -16.79
CA PHE A 21 28.10 -11.89 -17.39
C PHE A 21 26.95 -12.71 -17.98
N ALA A 22 26.92 -14.03 -17.75
CA ALA A 22 25.83 -14.87 -18.21
C ALA A 22 24.53 -14.49 -17.46
N PRO A 23 23.41 -14.30 -18.16
CA PRO A 23 22.20 -13.60 -17.68
C PRO A 23 21.41 -14.32 -16.56
N LYS A 24 22.00 -15.30 -15.87
CA LYS A 24 21.40 -16.05 -14.77
C LYS A 24 22.04 -15.77 -13.39
N GLY A 25 23.12 -15.00 -13.31
CA GLY A 25 23.88 -14.81 -12.07
C GLY A 25 23.56 -13.52 -11.31
N LEU A 26 22.83 -13.63 -10.18
CA LEU A 26 22.64 -12.68 -9.06
C LEU A 26 21.45 -11.68 -9.06
N PRO A 27 21.11 -10.89 -10.10
CA PRO A 27 20.08 -9.87 -9.97
C PRO A 27 18.66 -10.47 -9.87
N HIS A 28 18.46 -11.68 -10.41
CA HIS A 28 17.17 -12.37 -10.34
C HIS A 28 16.84 -12.87 -8.92
N LEU A 29 17.85 -13.36 -8.18
CA LEU A 29 17.66 -13.85 -6.80
C LEU A 29 17.41 -12.70 -5.82
N LEU A 30 18.06 -11.55 -6.03
CA LEU A 30 17.84 -10.36 -5.22
C LEU A 30 16.45 -9.77 -5.47
N LYS A 31 16.01 -9.70 -6.73
CA LYS A 31 14.67 -9.21 -7.08
C LYS A 31 13.58 -10.10 -6.49
N SER A 32 13.71 -11.43 -6.59
CA SER A 32 12.74 -12.35 -6.00
C SER A 32 12.66 -12.26 -4.48
N LYS A 33 13.80 -12.06 -3.77
CA LYS A 33 13.79 -11.87 -2.32
C LYS A 33 13.14 -10.55 -1.89
N ILE A 34 13.33 -9.47 -2.65
CA ILE A 34 12.69 -8.18 -2.38
C ILE A 34 11.18 -8.27 -2.62
N THR A 35 10.76 -8.87 -3.74
CA THR A 35 9.34 -9.09 -4.06
C THR A 35 8.67 -10.00 -3.03
N GLU A 36 9.30 -11.10 -2.61
CA GLU A 36 8.76 -11.93 -1.53
C GLU A 36 8.59 -11.16 -0.22
N LYS A 37 9.56 -10.33 0.16
CA LYS A 37 9.46 -9.52 1.38
C LYS A 37 8.33 -8.50 1.29
N ALA A 38 8.17 -7.84 0.15
CA ALA A 38 7.09 -6.88 -0.07
C ALA A 38 5.71 -7.55 0.05
N ILE A 39 5.51 -8.68 -0.63
CA ILE A 39 4.25 -9.43 -0.57
C ILE A 39 3.96 -9.92 0.85
N ARG A 40 4.97 -10.43 1.57
CA ARG A 40 4.79 -10.85 2.98
C ARG A 40 4.41 -9.68 3.89
N ALA A 41 4.99 -8.51 3.68
CA ALA A 41 4.65 -7.30 4.44
C ALA A 41 3.21 -6.86 4.16
N GLU A 42 2.78 -6.92 2.90
CA GLU A 42 1.41 -6.60 2.49
C GLU A 42 0.39 -7.59 3.10
N ILE A 43 0.69 -8.89 3.08
CA ILE A 43 -0.14 -9.91 3.75
C ILE A 43 -0.27 -9.60 5.25
N ALA A 44 0.83 -9.24 5.92
CA ALA A 44 0.81 -8.93 7.35
C ALA A 44 -0.02 -7.67 7.64
N ALA A 45 0.07 -6.64 6.79
CA ALA A 45 -0.74 -5.42 6.92
C ALA A 45 -2.24 -5.72 6.74
N LEU A 46 -2.61 -6.46 5.69
CA LEU A 46 -3.99 -6.86 5.43
C LEU A 46 -4.56 -7.73 6.56
N GLN A 47 -3.76 -8.63 7.14
CA GLN A 47 -4.17 -9.43 8.29
C GLN A 47 -4.40 -8.58 9.55
N ALA A 48 -3.65 -7.51 9.75
CA ALA A 48 -3.88 -6.58 10.84
C ALA A 48 -5.18 -5.79 10.63
N GLU A 49 -5.42 -5.32 9.41
CA GLU A 49 -6.65 -4.62 9.02
C GLU A 49 -7.89 -5.50 9.20
N ILE A 50 -7.82 -6.77 8.78
CA ILE A 50 -8.91 -7.74 9.01
C ILE A 50 -9.23 -7.85 10.50
N LYS A 51 -8.22 -7.98 11.37
CA LYS A 51 -8.45 -8.08 12.81
C LYS A 51 -9.09 -6.82 13.41
N GLU A 52 -8.68 -5.66 12.91
CA GLU A 52 -9.26 -4.39 13.35
C GLU A 52 -10.73 -4.27 12.93
N LEU A 53 -11.03 -4.59 11.67
CA LEU A 53 -12.39 -4.60 11.14
C LEU A 53 -13.27 -5.63 11.86
N GLU A 54 -12.75 -6.82 12.15
CA GLU A 54 -13.48 -7.83 12.94
C GLU A 54 -13.80 -7.34 14.35
N ALA A 55 -12.86 -6.66 15.00
CA ALA A 55 -13.09 -6.06 16.31
C ALA A 55 -14.14 -4.93 16.25
N GLU A 56 -14.14 -4.13 15.18
CA GLU A 56 -15.15 -3.11 14.95
C GLU A 56 -16.54 -3.72 14.70
N ILE A 57 -16.64 -4.74 13.84
CA ILE A 57 -17.88 -5.49 13.62
C ILE A 57 -18.41 -6.05 14.94
N LEU A 58 -17.53 -6.62 15.77
CA LEU A 58 -17.92 -7.13 17.07
C LEU A 58 -18.52 -6.02 17.94
N ARG A 59 -17.85 -4.86 18.05
CA ARG A 59 -18.35 -3.70 18.80
C ARG A 59 -19.71 -3.24 18.32
N ILE A 60 -19.90 -3.12 17.01
CA ILE A 60 -21.18 -2.74 16.40
C ILE A 60 -22.28 -3.75 16.75
N ARG A 61 -21.97 -5.04 16.78
CA ARG A 61 -22.95 -6.10 17.10
C ARG A 61 -23.27 -6.20 18.59
N THR A 62 -22.30 -5.95 19.46
CA THR A 62 -22.45 -6.13 20.91
C THR A 62 -22.94 -4.88 21.63
N ASP A 63 -22.70 -3.69 21.08
CA ASP A 63 -23.06 -2.41 21.69
C ASP A 63 -24.14 -1.69 20.84
N PRO A 64 -25.42 -1.78 21.25
CA PRO A 64 -26.52 -1.10 20.56
C PRO A 64 -26.38 0.43 20.54
N LEU A 65 -25.76 1.04 21.57
CA LEU A 65 -25.58 2.49 21.62
C LEU A 65 -24.51 2.93 20.63
N TYR A 66 -23.43 2.15 20.49
CA TYR A 66 -22.41 2.39 19.48
C TYR A 66 -22.97 2.26 18.05
N LEU A 67 -23.77 1.22 17.79
CA LEU A 67 -24.47 1.05 16.51
C LEU A 67 -25.39 2.25 16.19
N GLU A 68 -26.17 2.69 17.17
CA GLU A 68 -27.08 3.83 17.01
C GLU A 68 -26.32 5.14 16.73
N TYR A 69 -25.22 5.39 17.46
CA TYR A 69 -24.32 6.52 17.20
C TYR A 69 -23.73 6.47 15.78
N LEU A 70 -23.21 5.31 15.36
CA LEU A 70 -22.61 5.14 14.04
C LEU A 70 -23.66 5.36 12.93
N ALA A 71 -24.86 4.82 13.09
CA ALA A 71 -25.96 5.01 12.15
C ALA A 71 -26.35 6.49 12.04
N ARG A 72 -26.45 7.21 13.17
CA ARG A 72 -26.70 8.66 13.18
C ARG A 72 -25.62 9.45 12.45
N SER A 73 -24.36 9.17 12.75
CA SER A 73 -23.21 9.86 12.16
C SER A 73 -23.12 9.64 10.65
N GLN A 74 -23.36 8.42 10.16
CA GLN A 74 -23.26 8.11 8.73
C GLN A 74 -24.49 8.55 7.92
N LEU A 75 -25.67 8.58 8.54
CA LEU A 75 -26.93 8.96 7.87
C LEU A 75 -27.32 10.43 8.10
N GLY A 76 -26.53 11.20 8.85
CA GLY A 76 -26.85 12.59 9.19
C GLY A 76 -28.12 12.74 10.04
N MET A 77 -28.44 11.73 10.86
CA MET A 77 -29.62 11.72 11.72
C MET A 77 -29.29 12.25 13.13
N ILE A 78 -30.21 12.99 13.75
CA ILE A 78 -30.08 13.52 15.12
C ILE A 78 -31.09 12.87 16.07
N ARG A 79 -30.76 12.75 17.36
CA ARG A 79 -31.69 12.22 18.36
C ARG A 79 -32.82 13.22 18.63
N GLN A 80 -33.97 12.72 19.03
CA GLN A 80 -35.06 13.56 19.54
C GLN A 80 -34.57 14.34 20.77
N GLY A 81 -34.57 15.67 20.68
CA GLY A 81 -34.05 16.58 21.72
C GLY A 81 -32.64 17.15 21.46
N GLU A 82 -31.95 16.76 20.38
CA GLU A 82 -30.68 17.37 19.98
C GLU A 82 -30.89 18.58 19.05
N ILE A 83 -29.96 19.55 19.09
CA ILE A 83 -30.00 20.80 18.29
C ILE A 83 -28.89 20.74 17.24
N LEU A 84 -29.26 20.82 15.96
CA LEU A 84 -28.32 20.90 14.83
C LEU A 84 -27.92 22.37 14.58
N PHE A 85 -26.64 22.69 14.71
CA PHE A 85 -26.08 23.99 14.33
C PHE A 85 -25.53 23.93 12.90
N ILE A 86 -26.18 24.61 11.96
CA ILE A 86 -25.70 24.78 10.58
C ILE A 86 -25.09 26.18 10.46
N PHE A 87 -23.79 26.25 10.20
CA PHE A 87 -23.12 27.52 9.92
C PHE A 87 -23.22 27.82 8.42
N GLY A 88 -24.14 28.71 8.05
CA GLY A 88 -24.23 29.23 6.69
C GLY A 88 -23.02 30.12 6.41
N LYS A 89 -22.26 29.80 5.36
CA LYS A 89 -21.27 30.73 4.82
C LYS A 89 -22.06 31.89 4.24
N GLU A 90 -21.95 33.07 4.84
CA GLU A 90 -22.65 34.29 4.43
C GLU A 90 -22.65 34.40 2.90
N ALA A 91 -23.84 34.37 2.31
CA ALA A 91 -24.02 34.65 0.90
C ALA A 91 -23.48 36.06 0.68
N ARG A 92 -22.29 36.14 0.08
CA ARG A 92 -21.74 37.39 -0.42
C ARG A 92 -22.69 37.82 -1.53
N THR A 93 -23.70 38.62 -1.16
CA THR A 93 -24.56 39.33 -2.10
C THR A 93 -23.65 40.24 -2.90
N GLU A 94 -23.20 39.77 -4.06
CA GLU A 94 -22.67 40.65 -5.08
C GLU A 94 -23.86 41.47 -5.59
N GLU A 95 -24.06 42.63 -4.98
CA GLU A 95 -24.84 43.72 -5.55
C GLU A 95 -24.20 44.11 -6.88
N HIS A 96 -24.64 43.43 -7.95
CA HIS A 96 -24.47 43.93 -9.31
C HIS A 96 -25.53 45.02 -9.51
N LEU A 97 -25.15 46.27 -9.28
CA LEU A 97 -25.95 47.43 -9.68
C LEU A 97 -25.97 47.55 -11.22
N PRO A 98 -27.11 48.03 -11.79
CA PRO A 98 -27.38 48.06 -13.23
C PRO A 98 -26.50 49.04 -14.04
#